data_AF-A0A1F7W6C8-F1
#
_entry.id   AF-A0A1F7W6C8-F1
#
_cell.length_a   1.000
_cell.length_b   1.000
_cell.length_c   1.000
_cell.angle_alpha   90.00
_cell.angle_beta   90.00
_cell.angle_gamma   90.00
#
_symmetry.space_group_name_H-M   'P 1'
#
loop_
_entity.id
_entity.type
_entity.pdbx_description
1 polymer ?
#
loop_
_entity_poly.entity_id
_entity_poly.type
_entity_poly.pdbx_seq_one_letter_code
_entity_poly.pdbx_strand_id
1 'polypeptide(L)'
;MLWKICLFTLILASFALPAIARTPNDTDYSEQWYLEKIGAPAAWDVATGTHDVVVAVLDSGVDLDHPDLVANFWSNPGEIAGNGVDDDGNGYVDDNRGWDFVEEDNTPEPTRGGAYTDDGVAHGTVIAGLIGAVGNNGQGISGVSWRVSIMSLRVLDDVGSGDSADARRAIEYAIENGANVINLSFTGYEVDQAFEQAVNEAYVAGIPVIAAVGNVNGGGINVDETPVYPACFVGERADWVIGVAATTKEDTKTDFSNYGSTCTELSAPGEDLFGTMYQNDDWADFPDYYHGGWSGTSVAAPLVTGAVALLKSAFPSLTPSLMRTVLQLSVDPLKESGTDATGKLGAGRLNVGRAMEIAPAFAGMAAGGALPGSMGISPITGEQEEITSITPGAFIRSPGFDTVYYVDGGYNRHPLWDQQTFFTWNDSWDDVVWVTDATLPTLPLGNVLPPKPGVVLVKIQSDARAYVVENGATLWRPILRELTSEDVAVGMFGANWGDFVIDVEPTLFSHYQAGDPIVSVEPADLSALKTRLSLLSN
;
A
#
# COMPACT_ATOMS: atom_id res chain seq x y z
N MET A 1 68.90 -24.11 14.71
CA MET A 1 67.64 -23.79 15.43
C MET A 1 66.55 -23.67 14.38
N LEU A 2 65.82 -24.76 14.13
CA LEU A 2 64.67 -24.77 13.21
C LEU A 2 63.42 -24.56 14.05
N TRP A 3 62.73 -23.43 13.86
CA TRP A 3 61.44 -23.18 14.50
C TRP A 3 60.33 -23.58 13.53
N LYS A 4 59.63 -24.68 13.84
CA LYS A 4 58.36 -25.04 13.21
C LYS A 4 57.27 -24.18 13.85
N ILE A 5 56.63 -23.33 13.06
CA ILE A 5 55.39 -22.63 13.46
C ILE A 5 54.23 -23.53 13.03
N CYS A 6 53.54 -24.12 14.00
CA CYS A 6 52.25 -24.78 13.77
C CYS A 6 51.18 -23.70 13.66
N LEU A 7 50.57 -23.58 12.48
CA LEU A 7 49.36 -22.78 12.28
C LEU A 7 48.17 -23.60 12.82
N PHE A 8 47.56 -23.15 13.91
CA PHE A 8 46.27 -23.66 14.37
C PHE A 8 45.18 -22.94 13.58
N THR A 9 44.51 -23.63 12.67
CA THR A 9 43.30 -23.14 12.01
C THR A 9 42.16 -23.21 13.02
N LEU A 10 41.71 -22.06 13.51
CA LEU A 10 40.52 -21.94 14.35
C LEU A 10 39.29 -22.04 13.44
N ILE A 11 38.64 -23.20 13.43
CA ILE A 11 37.31 -23.33 12.80
C ILE A 11 36.32 -22.69 13.77
N LEU A 12 35.93 -21.44 13.50
CA LEU A 12 34.77 -20.82 14.11
C LEU A 12 33.53 -21.50 13.50
N ALA A 13 32.99 -22.49 14.19
CA ALA A 13 31.65 -22.98 13.92
C ALA A 13 30.67 -21.86 14.31
N SER A 14 30.09 -21.17 13.32
CA SER A 14 28.96 -20.29 13.53
C SER A 14 27.79 -21.14 14.03
N PHE A 15 27.56 -21.10 15.33
CA PHE A 15 26.28 -21.54 15.88
C PHE A 15 25.25 -20.46 15.55
N ALA A 16 24.38 -20.74 14.59
CA ALA A 16 23.13 -20.01 14.48
C ALA A 16 22.38 -20.22 15.80
N LEU A 17 22.29 -19.17 16.61
CA LEU A 17 21.37 -19.17 17.74
C LEU A 17 19.96 -19.23 17.14
N PRO A 18 19.08 -20.12 17.61
CA PRO A 18 17.68 -20.08 17.20
C PRO A 18 17.15 -18.71 17.63
N ALA A 19 16.75 -17.88 16.67
CA ALA A 19 15.98 -16.68 16.95
C ALA A 19 14.66 -17.15 17.60
N ILE A 20 14.45 -16.78 18.86
CA ILE A 20 13.16 -16.94 19.51
C ILE A 20 12.31 -15.81 18.96
N ALA A 21 11.28 -16.13 18.17
CA ALA A 21 10.32 -15.16 17.69
C ALA A 21 9.77 -14.36 18.88
N ARG A 22 9.82 -13.03 18.80
CA ARG A 22 9.24 -12.15 19.82
C ARG A 22 7.72 -12.25 19.75
N THR A 23 7.16 -13.10 20.59
CA THR A 23 5.71 -13.16 20.83
C THR A 23 5.35 -12.19 21.96
N PRO A 24 4.33 -11.33 21.78
CA PRO A 24 3.82 -10.49 22.86
C PRO A 24 3.29 -11.35 24.02
N ASN A 25 3.34 -10.81 25.24
CA ASN A 25 2.80 -11.49 26.43
C ASN A 25 1.38 -11.04 26.80
N ASP A 26 0.74 -10.27 25.93
CA ASP A 26 -0.59 -9.68 26.09
C ASP A 26 -1.67 -10.77 26.15
N THR A 27 -2.68 -10.55 27.00
CA THR A 27 -3.60 -11.62 27.44
C THR A 27 -4.49 -12.17 26.34
N ASP A 28 -4.83 -11.33 25.37
CA ASP A 28 -5.78 -11.59 24.29
C ASP A 28 -5.09 -11.67 22.91
N TYR A 29 -3.75 -11.70 22.88
CA TYR A 29 -2.97 -11.87 21.64
C TYR A 29 -3.39 -13.10 20.82
N SER A 30 -3.84 -14.18 21.48
CA SER A 30 -4.32 -15.38 20.79
C SER A 30 -5.58 -15.19 19.96
N GLU A 31 -6.36 -14.14 20.21
CA GLU A 31 -7.56 -13.79 19.43
C GLU A 31 -7.19 -13.02 18.13
N GLN A 32 -5.97 -12.48 18.04
CA GLN A 32 -5.51 -11.66 16.92
C GLN A 32 -4.89 -12.50 15.80
N TRP A 33 -5.68 -13.41 15.22
CA TRP A 33 -5.24 -14.33 14.15
C TRP A 33 -4.54 -13.62 12.97
N TYR A 34 -4.93 -12.38 12.71
CA TYR A 34 -4.44 -11.56 11.61
C TYR A 34 -2.97 -11.14 11.78
N LEU A 35 -2.44 -11.07 13.01
CA LEU A 35 -1.03 -10.69 13.25
C LEU A 35 -0.07 -11.76 12.76
N GLU A 36 -0.36 -13.03 13.03
CA GLU A 36 0.37 -14.16 12.46
C GLU A 36 0.22 -14.16 10.92
N LYS A 37 -0.99 -13.90 10.43
CA LYS A 37 -1.29 -13.88 9.00
C LYS A 37 -0.46 -12.83 8.24
N ILE A 38 -0.24 -11.64 8.81
CA ILE A 38 0.59 -10.60 8.18
C ILE A 38 2.07 -10.76 8.51
N GLY A 39 2.50 -11.81 9.22
CA GLY A 39 3.91 -12.02 9.57
C GLY A 39 4.44 -11.02 10.61
N ALA A 40 3.58 -10.50 11.50
CA ALA A 40 3.97 -9.53 12.52
C ALA A 40 5.06 -10.05 13.48
N PRO A 41 5.04 -11.32 13.95
CA PRO A 41 6.11 -11.84 14.80
C PRO A 41 7.51 -11.78 14.18
N ALA A 42 7.61 -12.06 12.87
CA ALA A 42 8.88 -11.94 12.15
C ALA A 42 9.34 -10.47 12.04
N ALA A 43 8.41 -9.53 11.90
CA ALA A 43 8.72 -8.10 11.91
C ALA A 43 9.22 -7.64 13.29
N TRP A 44 8.63 -8.14 14.38
CA TRP A 44 8.97 -7.77 15.75
C TRP A 44 10.36 -8.22 16.19
N ASP A 45 10.89 -9.28 15.57
CA ASP A 45 12.30 -9.68 15.72
C ASP A 45 13.27 -8.59 15.21
N VAL A 46 12.84 -7.78 14.24
CA VAL A 46 13.61 -6.64 13.72
C VAL A 46 13.36 -5.38 14.54
N ALA A 47 12.11 -4.95 14.66
CA ALA A 47 11.71 -3.78 15.44
C ALA A 47 10.29 -3.92 15.96
N THR A 48 9.99 -3.29 17.10
CA THR A 48 8.65 -3.26 17.70
C THR A 48 8.06 -1.84 17.73
N GLY A 49 8.67 -0.91 17.01
CA GLY A 49 8.26 0.50 16.96
C GLY A 49 9.05 1.41 17.92
N THR A 50 8.80 2.72 17.80
CA THR A 50 9.32 3.77 18.68
C THR A 50 8.27 4.88 18.82
N HIS A 51 8.29 5.57 19.96
CA HIS A 51 7.46 6.76 20.20
C HIS A 51 7.88 7.98 19.36
N ASP A 52 9.03 7.93 18.70
CA ASP A 52 9.44 8.98 17.74
C ASP A 52 8.62 8.95 16.44
N VAL A 53 7.89 7.86 16.17
CA VAL A 53 6.99 7.77 15.02
C VAL A 53 5.59 8.21 15.46
N VAL A 54 5.14 9.35 14.91
CA VAL A 54 3.80 9.89 15.14
C VAL A 54 2.85 9.42 14.04
N VAL A 55 1.72 8.81 14.42
CA VAL A 55 0.65 8.39 13.52
C VAL A 55 -0.58 9.24 13.80
N ALA A 56 -1.01 10.03 12.82
CA ALA A 56 -2.28 10.74 12.90
C ALA A 56 -3.43 9.81 12.50
N VAL A 57 -4.37 9.62 13.41
CA VAL A 57 -5.59 8.82 13.22
C VAL A 57 -6.74 9.80 13.07
N LEU A 58 -7.22 9.98 11.84
CA LEU A 58 -8.37 10.82 11.54
C LEU A 58 -9.61 9.92 11.53
N ASP A 59 -10.40 9.98 12.59
CA ASP A 59 -11.52 9.05 12.80
C ASP A 59 -12.59 9.66 13.73
N SER A 60 -13.40 8.85 14.41
CA SER A 60 -14.47 9.29 15.31
C SER A 60 -14.04 9.68 16.73
N GLY A 61 -12.73 9.81 16.94
CA GLY A 61 -12.12 9.98 18.26
C GLY A 61 -11.68 8.65 18.87
N VAL A 62 -10.90 8.75 19.94
CA VAL A 62 -10.29 7.58 20.61
C VAL A 62 -10.55 7.68 22.10
N ASP A 63 -10.80 6.56 22.77
CA ASP A 63 -10.77 6.46 24.23
C ASP A 63 -9.36 6.79 24.74
N LEU A 64 -9.15 8.02 25.23
CA LEU A 64 -7.84 8.52 25.65
C LEU A 64 -7.38 7.94 26.99
N ASP A 65 -8.31 7.32 27.73
CA ASP A 65 -8.06 6.64 28.99
C ASP A 65 -7.93 5.12 28.84
N HIS A 66 -8.04 4.59 27.61
CA HIS A 66 -7.94 3.16 27.34
C HIS A 66 -6.58 2.61 27.84
N PRO A 67 -6.57 1.60 28.74
CA PRO A 67 -5.36 1.16 29.43
C PRO A 67 -4.29 0.61 28.50
N ASP A 68 -4.70 0.06 27.35
CA ASP A 68 -3.81 -0.51 26.33
C ASP A 68 -3.34 0.50 25.27
N LEU A 69 -3.80 1.76 25.33
CA LEU A 69 -3.45 2.81 24.38
C LEU A 69 -2.72 3.98 25.06
N VAL A 70 -3.01 4.25 26.33
CA VAL A 70 -2.57 5.47 27.02
C VAL A 70 -1.05 5.72 26.96
N ALA A 71 -0.24 4.66 26.94
CA ALA A 71 1.22 4.78 26.85
C ALA A 71 1.74 5.05 25.43
N ASN A 72 0.89 4.95 24.42
CA ASN A 72 1.19 5.20 23.02
C ASN A 72 0.48 6.45 22.47
N PHE A 73 -0.22 7.26 23.27
CA PHE A 73 -0.72 8.54 22.78
C PHE A 73 0.39 9.56 22.61
N TRP A 74 0.32 10.28 21.48
CA TRP A 74 1.09 11.48 21.24
C TRP A 74 0.80 12.52 22.33
N SER A 75 1.80 13.33 22.62
CA SER A 75 1.68 14.50 23.50
C SER A 75 2.19 15.69 22.72
N ASN A 76 1.38 16.74 22.55
CA ASN A 76 1.86 17.96 21.91
C ASN A 76 3.02 18.55 22.73
N PRO A 77 4.27 18.56 22.22
CA PRO A 77 5.41 19.11 22.96
C PRO A 77 5.35 20.63 23.09
N GLY A 78 4.47 21.30 22.35
CA GLY A 78 4.22 22.73 22.38
C GLY A 78 3.29 23.20 23.51
N GLU A 79 2.49 22.30 24.08
CA GLU A 79 1.40 22.64 25.01
C GLU A 79 1.72 22.41 26.49
N ILE A 80 1.12 23.22 27.36
CA ILE A 80 1.06 22.98 28.81
C ILE A 80 -0.35 22.54 29.19
N ALA A 81 -0.52 21.23 29.33
CA ALA A 81 -1.82 20.63 29.55
C ALA A 81 -2.72 21.29 30.62
N GLY A 82 -3.90 21.74 30.17
CA GLY A 82 -5.01 22.18 30.99
C GLY A 82 -4.84 23.60 31.53
N ASN A 83 -4.04 24.45 30.87
CA ASN A 83 -3.82 25.83 31.28
C ASN A 83 -4.82 26.81 30.63
N GLY A 84 -5.61 26.37 29.65
CA GLY A 84 -6.58 27.16 28.90
C GLY A 84 -5.96 28.10 27.87
N VAL A 85 -4.74 27.84 27.42
CA VAL A 85 -3.96 28.68 26.51
C VAL A 85 -3.49 27.83 25.33
N ASP A 86 -3.46 28.43 24.14
CA ASP A 86 -2.75 27.91 22.97
C ASP A 86 -1.29 28.35 23.10
N ASP A 87 -0.45 27.48 23.66
CA ASP A 87 0.93 27.80 24.06
C ASP A 87 1.89 27.79 22.86
N ASP A 88 1.62 26.95 21.86
CA ASP A 88 2.43 26.85 20.64
C ASP A 88 1.98 27.80 19.52
N GLY A 89 0.79 28.41 19.65
CA GLY A 89 0.23 29.38 18.73
C GLY A 89 -0.30 28.77 17.43
N ASN A 90 -0.63 27.48 17.44
CA ASN A 90 -1.13 26.74 16.27
C ASN A 90 -2.65 26.97 16.02
N GLY A 91 -3.34 27.65 16.93
CA GLY A 91 -4.78 27.96 16.84
C GLY A 91 -5.68 27.01 17.62
N TYR A 92 -5.13 26.02 18.32
CA TYR A 92 -5.85 24.95 19.01
C TYR A 92 -5.45 24.92 20.49
N VAL A 93 -6.36 25.39 21.37
CA VAL A 93 -6.08 25.56 22.80
C VAL A 93 -5.97 24.21 23.51
N ASP A 94 -4.86 23.94 24.22
CA ASP A 94 -4.68 22.72 25.04
C ASP A 94 -4.82 21.39 24.24
N ASP A 95 -4.44 21.36 22.96
CA ASP A 95 -4.54 20.21 22.02
C ASP A 95 -3.54 19.06 22.30
N ASN A 96 -3.40 18.70 23.58
CA ASN A 96 -2.36 17.82 24.10
C ASN A 96 -2.32 16.43 23.46
N ARG A 97 -3.45 15.89 23.02
CA ARG A 97 -3.56 14.54 22.43
C ARG A 97 -3.95 14.58 20.94
N GLY A 98 -4.04 15.78 20.38
CA GLY A 98 -4.69 16.08 19.12
C GLY A 98 -5.93 16.94 19.36
N TRP A 99 -6.84 16.97 18.39
CA TRP A 99 -7.93 17.94 18.33
C TRP A 99 -9.25 17.32 17.85
N ASP A 100 -10.36 17.81 18.39
CA ASP A 100 -11.70 17.51 17.92
C ASP A 100 -12.16 18.58 16.91
N PHE A 101 -12.15 18.23 15.63
CA PHE A 101 -12.61 19.11 14.56
C PHE A 101 -14.13 19.15 14.42
N VAL A 102 -14.85 18.21 15.04
CA VAL A 102 -16.31 18.11 15.02
C VAL A 102 -16.91 19.08 16.04
N GLU A 103 -16.39 19.08 17.27
CA GLU A 103 -16.86 19.96 18.35
C GLU A 103 -16.00 21.22 18.55
N GLU A 104 -14.84 21.31 17.88
CA GLU A 104 -13.88 22.40 17.96
C GLU A 104 -13.30 22.58 19.37
N ASP A 105 -12.86 21.48 19.96
CA ASP A 105 -12.22 21.46 21.27
C ASP A 105 -11.05 20.47 21.38
N ASN A 106 -10.43 20.43 22.57
CA ASN A 106 -9.25 19.64 22.86
C ASN A 106 -9.54 18.23 23.38
N THR A 107 -10.77 17.74 23.20
CA THR A 107 -11.19 16.42 23.63
C THR A 107 -11.53 15.55 22.41
N PRO A 108 -10.52 14.99 21.70
CA PRO A 108 -10.73 14.11 20.54
C PRO A 108 -11.19 12.70 20.95
N GLU A 109 -12.23 12.64 21.78
CA GLU A 109 -12.93 11.46 22.26
C GLU A 109 -14.37 11.48 21.72
N PRO A 110 -15.03 10.33 21.57
CA PRO A 110 -16.47 10.28 21.36
C PRO A 110 -17.22 11.01 22.49
N THR A 111 -18.14 11.91 22.13
CA THR A 111 -18.84 12.78 23.09
C THR A 111 -20.28 12.32 23.31
N ARG A 112 -20.80 12.45 24.54
CA ARG A 112 -22.24 12.21 24.78
C ARG A 112 -23.05 13.47 24.50
N GLY A 113 -23.20 13.82 23.23
CA GLY A 113 -23.94 15.02 22.82
C GLY A 113 -25.28 14.74 22.12
N GLY A 114 -25.41 13.59 21.45
CA GLY A 114 -26.47 13.40 20.46
C GLY A 114 -26.81 11.94 20.12
N ALA A 115 -27.21 11.73 18.86
CA ALA A 115 -27.41 10.39 18.33
C ALA A 115 -26.05 9.71 18.16
N TYR A 116 -25.98 8.40 18.42
CA TYR A 116 -24.77 7.61 18.25
C TYR A 116 -25.11 6.23 17.66
N THR A 117 -24.09 5.57 17.12
CA THR A 117 -24.08 4.14 16.82
C THR A 117 -22.91 3.47 17.55
N ASP A 118 -23.06 2.18 17.88
CA ASP A 118 -21.98 1.42 18.53
C ASP A 118 -20.70 1.47 17.70
N ASP A 119 -20.82 1.28 16.38
CA ASP A 119 -19.71 1.40 15.44
C ASP A 119 -19.12 2.81 15.46
N GLY A 120 -19.93 3.87 15.36
CA GLY A 120 -19.45 5.25 15.30
C GLY A 120 -18.61 5.65 16.52
N VAL A 121 -19.09 5.33 17.72
CA VAL A 121 -18.37 5.62 18.98
C VAL A 121 -17.10 4.77 19.12
N ALA A 122 -17.18 3.49 18.76
CA ALA A 122 -16.05 2.57 18.93
C ALA A 122 -14.96 2.72 17.88
N HIS A 123 -15.30 3.18 16.67
CA HIS A 123 -14.49 3.00 15.47
C HIS A 123 -13.04 3.49 15.66
N GLY A 124 -12.84 4.76 16.01
CA GLY A 124 -11.49 5.30 16.15
C GLY A 124 -10.66 4.59 17.23
N THR A 125 -11.28 4.11 18.31
CA THR A 125 -10.60 3.31 19.34
C THR A 125 -10.13 1.96 18.80
N VAL A 126 -10.94 1.28 17.99
CA VAL A 126 -10.56 0.04 17.30
C VAL A 126 -9.40 0.31 16.34
N ILE A 127 -9.49 1.37 15.54
CA ILE A 127 -8.45 1.75 14.56
C ILE A 127 -7.12 2.01 15.27
N ALA A 128 -7.13 2.79 16.36
CA ALA A 128 -5.94 3.09 17.15
C ALA A 128 -5.29 1.83 17.74
N GLY A 129 -6.07 0.88 18.26
CA GLY A 129 -5.56 -0.38 18.80
C GLY A 129 -4.92 -1.28 17.75
N LEU A 130 -5.54 -1.40 16.58
CA LEU A 130 -4.98 -2.19 15.46
C LEU A 130 -3.62 -1.62 14.99
N ILE A 131 -3.48 -0.29 14.98
CA ILE A 131 -2.21 0.37 14.66
C ILE A 131 -1.19 0.10 15.78
N GLY A 132 -1.56 0.38 17.03
CA GLY A 132 -0.59 0.63 18.09
C GLY A 132 -1.06 0.43 19.53
N ALA A 133 -1.90 -0.57 19.82
CA ALA A 133 -2.01 -1.05 21.19
C ALA A 133 -0.64 -1.48 21.75
N VAL A 134 -0.41 -1.21 23.03
CA VAL A 134 0.90 -1.32 23.67
C VAL A 134 1.29 -2.79 23.82
N GLY A 135 2.04 -3.31 22.86
CA GLY A 135 2.46 -4.70 22.89
C GLY A 135 3.45 -5.04 24.00
N ASN A 136 3.37 -6.27 24.48
CA ASN A 136 4.18 -6.88 25.53
C ASN A 136 4.08 -6.15 26.89
N ASN A 137 2.88 -5.70 27.25
CA ASN A 137 2.57 -5.08 28.54
C ASN A 137 1.87 -6.05 29.52
N GLY A 138 1.45 -7.23 29.04
CA GLY A 138 0.80 -8.28 29.83
C GLY A 138 -0.71 -8.08 30.00
N GLN A 139 -1.33 -7.27 29.15
CA GLN A 139 -2.76 -6.92 29.16
C GLN A 139 -3.25 -6.85 27.71
N GLY A 140 -4.52 -7.22 27.49
CA GLY A 140 -5.20 -6.88 26.25
C GLY A 140 -4.53 -7.45 25.01
N ILE A 141 -4.31 -6.59 24.02
CA ILE A 141 -3.89 -6.96 22.68
C ILE A 141 -2.54 -6.33 22.33
N SER A 142 -2.02 -6.67 21.16
CA SER A 142 -0.87 -5.98 20.57
C SER A 142 -1.29 -5.27 19.29
N GLY A 143 -0.92 -3.99 19.15
CA GLY A 143 -0.95 -3.33 17.85
C GLY A 143 0.12 -3.92 16.92
N VAL A 144 0.06 -3.58 15.62
CA VAL A 144 1.14 -3.94 14.69
C VAL A 144 2.45 -3.25 15.09
N SER A 145 2.40 -2.01 15.59
CA SER A 145 3.54 -1.28 16.17
C SER A 145 3.38 -1.12 17.68
N TRP A 146 4.07 -1.94 18.48
CA TRP A 146 3.91 -1.97 19.95
C TRP A 146 4.21 -0.63 20.63
N ARG A 147 5.08 0.17 20.00
CA ARG A 147 5.47 1.51 20.46
C ARG A 147 5.32 2.50 19.32
N VAL A 148 4.49 3.50 19.52
CA VAL A 148 4.16 4.54 18.54
C VAL A 148 3.55 5.72 19.30
N SER A 149 3.48 6.89 18.67
CA SER A 149 2.73 8.05 19.20
C SER A 149 1.48 8.28 18.36
N ILE A 150 0.30 7.96 18.87
CA ILE A 150 -0.99 8.15 18.20
C ILE A 150 -1.50 9.57 18.48
N MET A 151 -1.60 10.37 17.42
CA MET A 151 -2.25 11.69 17.43
C MET A 151 -3.71 11.50 17.04
N SER A 152 -4.63 11.71 17.99
CA SER A 152 -6.08 11.51 17.78
C SER A 152 -6.69 12.76 17.18
N LEU A 153 -7.22 12.66 15.96
CA LEU A 153 -7.89 13.77 15.28
C LEU A 153 -9.33 13.36 14.98
N ARG A 154 -10.28 13.88 15.76
CA ARG A 154 -11.70 13.53 15.58
C ARG A 154 -12.28 14.35 14.44
N VAL A 155 -12.67 13.68 13.37
CA VAL A 155 -13.27 14.26 12.15
C VAL A 155 -14.60 13.59 11.77
N LEU A 156 -14.98 12.53 12.50
CA LEU A 156 -16.27 11.86 12.39
C LEU A 156 -17.05 12.02 13.71
N ASP A 157 -18.35 12.21 13.62
CA ASP A 157 -19.26 12.24 14.76
C ASP A 157 -19.58 10.82 15.29
N ASP A 158 -20.39 10.75 16.35
CA ASP A 158 -20.72 9.49 17.04
C ASP A 158 -21.62 8.54 16.22
N VAL A 159 -22.06 8.93 15.01
CA VAL A 159 -22.73 8.05 14.05
C VAL A 159 -21.84 7.68 12.86
N GLY A 160 -20.58 8.12 12.86
CA GLY A 160 -19.59 7.85 11.82
C GLY A 160 -19.67 8.78 10.60
N SER A 161 -20.26 9.96 10.75
CA SER A 161 -20.40 10.97 9.68
C SER A 161 -19.41 12.10 9.87
N GLY A 162 -18.86 12.65 8.78
CA GLY A 162 -17.92 13.78 8.85
C GLY A 162 -17.96 14.66 7.61
N ASP A 163 -17.26 15.79 7.68
CA ASP A 163 -17.11 16.77 6.60
C ASP A 163 -15.69 16.74 6.01
N SER A 164 -15.56 16.85 4.68
CA SER A 164 -14.26 16.87 4.01
C SER A 164 -13.43 18.10 4.38
N ALA A 165 -14.06 19.20 4.79
CA ALA A 165 -13.38 20.39 5.30
C ALA A 165 -12.67 20.12 6.63
N ASP A 166 -13.24 19.28 7.50
CA ASP A 166 -12.65 18.91 8.78
C ASP A 166 -11.53 17.89 8.57
N ALA A 167 -11.74 16.91 7.69
CA ALA A 167 -10.69 15.99 7.27
C ALA A 167 -9.49 16.73 6.65
N ARG A 168 -9.73 17.76 5.83
CA ARG A 168 -8.68 18.65 5.29
C ARG A 168 -7.92 19.36 6.41
N ARG A 169 -8.62 20.04 7.33
CA ARG A 169 -7.98 20.76 8.45
C ARG A 169 -7.17 19.83 9.35
N ALA A 170 -7.67 18.61 9.57
CA ALA A 170 -6.97 17.60 10.35
C ALA A 170 -5.69 17.09 9.65
N ILE A 171 -5.70 16.97 8.31
CA ILE A 171 -4.45 16.67 7.56
C ILE A 171 -3.46 17.82 7.67
N GLU A 172 -3.90 19.07 7.49
CA GLU A 172 -3.08 20.27 7.66
C GLU A 172 -2.46 20.30 9.07
N TYR A 173 -3.27 20.07 10.10
CA TYR A 173 -2.82 19.93 11.50
C TYR A 173 -1.79 18.81 11.68
N ALA A 174 -2.03 17.63 11.11
CA ALA A 174 -1.11 16.49 11.23
C ALA A 174 0.25 16.81 10.59
N ILE A 175 0.28 17.50 9.45
CA ILE A 175 1.52 17.94 8.80
C ILE A 175 2.26 18.93 9.70
N GLU A 176 1.58 19.94 10.21
CA GLU A 176 2.16 21.00 11.03
C GLU A 176 2.68 20.49 12.38
N ASN A 177 2.00 19.50 12.97
CA ASN A 177 2.37 18.86 14.24
C ASN A 177 3.27 17.63 14.09
N GLY A 178 3.85 17.43 12.91
CA GLY A 178 4.95 16.48 12.70
C GLY A 178 4.54 15.01 12.64
N ALA A 179 3.32 14.71 12.18
CA ALA A 179 2.91 13.34 11.88
C ALA A 179 3.88 12.70 10.87
N ASN A 180 4.15 11.41 11.05
CA ASN A 180 4.99 10.63 10.13
C ASN A 180 4.18 9.70 9.24
N VAL A 181 2.93 9.42 9.61
CA VAL A 181 1.97 8.57 8.89
C VAL A 181 0.56 9.11 9.15
N ILE A 182 -0.32 9.07 8.16
CA ILE A 182 -1.74 9.44 8.28
C ILE A 182 -2.62 8.23 7.94
N ASN A 183 -3.59 7.92 8.80
CA ASN A 183 -4.60 6.89 8.59
C ASN A 183 -5.98 7.50 8.36
N LEU A 184 -6.62 7.13 7.24
CA LEU A 184 -7.96 7.58 6.84
C LEU A 184 -8.87 6.35 6.69
N SER A 185 -9.52 5.92 7.77
CA SER A 185 -10.37 4.72 7.80
C SER A 185 -11.82 4.98 7.37
N PHE A 186 -12.04 5.95 6.49
CA PHE A 186 -13.36 6.37 5.99
C PHE A 186 -13.34 6.57 4.47
N THR A 187 -14.53 6.66 3.87
CA THR A 187 -14.70 6.90 2.43
C THR A 187 -15.87 7.83 2.11
N GLY A 188 -15.74 8.62 1.06
CA GLY A 188 -16.80 9.36 0.39
C GLY A 188 -16.80 9.13 -1.12
N TYR A 189 -17.85 9.58 -1.81
CA TYR A 189 -18.02 9.39 -3.26
C TYR A 189 -17.77 10.66 -4.08
N GLU A 190 -17.78 11.81 -3.43
CA GLU A 190 -17.62 13.11 -4.08
C GLU A 190 -16.17 13.58 -3.99
N VAL A 191 -15.70 14.22 -5.07
CA VAL A 191 -14.38 14.85 -5.09
C VAL A 191 -14.45 16.21 -4.42
N ASP A 192 -13.64 16.41 -3.38
CA ASP A 192 -13.33 17.73 -2.83
C ASP A 192 -11.87 18.06 -3.16
N GLN A 193 -11.69 19.07 -4.02
CA GLN A 193 -10.37 19.51 -4.48
C GLN A 193 -9.48 20.06 -3.35
N ALA A 194 -10.07 20.66 -2.32
CA ALA A 194 -9.32 21.19 -1.19
C ALA A 194 -8.82 20.04 -0.30
N PHE A 195 -9.63 19.01 -0.12
CA PHE A 195 -9.22 17.80 0.58
C PHE A 195 -8.17 17.00 -0.19
N GLU A 196 -8.35 16.84 -1.50
CA GLU A 196 -7.36 16.23 -2.40
C GLU A 196 -6.01 16.96 -2.33
N GLN A 197 -6.03 18.30 -2.32
CA GLN A 197 -4.84 19.12 -2.21
C GLN A 197 -4.11 18.91 -0.86
N ALA A 198 -4.82 18.79 0.25
CA ALA A 198 -4.20 18.49 1.55
C ALA A 198 -3.56 17.09 1.57
N VAL A 199 -4.18 16.09 0.93
CA VAL A 199 -3.58 14.75 0.77
C VAL A 199 -2.28 14.81 -0.04
N ASN A 200 -2.26 15.60 -1.12
CA ASN A 200 -1.03 15.85 -1.89
C ASN A 200 0.03 16.58 -1.05
N GLU A 201 -0.36 17.54 -0.21
CA GLU A 201 0.56 18.25 0.68
C GLU A 201 1.21 17.31 1.71
N ALA A 202 0.46 16.38 2.29
CA ALA A 202 1.01 15.33 3.14
C ALA A 202 2.03 14.46 2.39
N TYR A 203 1.70 14.04 1.16
CA TYR A 203 2.62 13.26 0.33
C TYR A 203 3.92 14.03 0.03
N VAL A 204 3.81 15.31 -0.34
CA VAL A 204 4.97 16.19 -0.61
C VAL A 204 5.80 16.43 0.65
N ALA A 205 5.17 16.49 1.82
CA ALA A 205 5.84 16.56 3.12
C ALA A 205 6.55 15.25 3.51
N GLY A 206 6.43 14.18 2.71
CA GLY A 206 7.07 12.90 2.95
C GLY A 206 6.29 11.98 3.91
N ILE A 207 5.01 12.27 4.11
CA ILE A 207 4.09 11.55 5.00
C ILE A 207 3.25 10.57 4.17
N PRO A 208 3.41 9.24 4.35
CA PRO A 208 2.54 8.27 3.71
C PRO A 208 1.10 8.41 4.22
N VAL A 209 0.14 8.38 3.28
CA VAL A 209 -1.30 8.41 3.57
C VAL A 209 -1.88 7.05 3.23
N ILE A 210 -2.54 6.42 4.21
CA ILE A 210 -3.18 5.10 4.07
C ILE A 210 -4.69 5.32 4.17
N ALA A 211 -5.46 4.73 3.24
CA ALA A 211 -6.90 4.86 3.23
C ALA A 211 -7.63 3.54 2.96
N ALA A 212 -8.79 3.36 3.58
CA ALA A 212 -9.70 2.27 3.26
C ALA A 212 -10.33 2.46 1.87
N VAL A 213 -10.51 1.39 1.10
CA VAL A 213 -11.23 1.46 -0.20
C VAL A 213 -12.75 1.36 -0.06
N GLY A 214 -13.27 1.26 1.15
CA GLY A 214 -14.71 1.32 1.43
C GLY A 214 -15.43 -0.02 1.36
N ASN A 215 -16.67 -0.02 1.84
CA ASN A 215 -17.48 -1.21 2.07
C ASN A 215 -18.87 -1.07 1.43
N VAL A 216 -19.29 -2.04 0.63
CA VAL A 216 -20.66 -2.18 0.13
C VAL A 216 -21.10 -3.63 0.26
N ASN A 217 -22.14 -3.89 1.05
CA ASN A 217 -22.69 -5.24 1.23
C ASN A 217 -23.17 -5.83 -0.10
N GLY A 218 -22.98 -7.15 -0.29
CA GLY A 218 -23.42 -7.85 -1.49
C GLY A 218 -22.38 -7.84 -2.62
N GLY A 219 -21.10 -7.92 -2.27
CA GLY A 219 -20.00 -8.11 -3.23
C GLY A 219 -19.04 -6.93 -3.38
N GLY A 220 -19.28 -5.78 -2.73
CA GLY A 220 -18.51 -4.56 -2.93
C GLY A 220 -18.77 -3.91 -4.30
N ILE A 221 -18.24 -2.70 -4.51
CA ILE A 221 -18.23 -2.04 -5.81
C ILE A 221 -16.83 -2.03 -6.44
N ASN A 222 -16.78 -1.98 -7.77
CA ASN A 222 -15.56 -1.79 -8.53
C ASN A 222 -15.16 -0.30 -8.54
N VAL A 223 -14.10 0.08 -7.83
CA VAL A 223 -13.64 1.48 -7.71
C VAL A 223 -13.02 2.02 -9.00
N ASP A 224 -12.70 1.15 -9.96
CA ASP A 224 -12.31 1.57 -11.31
C ASP A 224 -13.49 2.20 -12.08
N GLU A 225 -14.73 1.86 -11.68
CA GLU A 225 -15.97 2.38 -12.29
C GLU A 225 -16.66 3.40 -11.39
N THR A 226 -16.60 3.21 -10.07
CA THR A 226 -17.18 4.10 -9.06
C THR A 226 -16.10 4.47 -8.04
N PRO A 227 -15.24 5.45 -8.35
CA PRO A 227 -14.15 5.84 -7.47
C PRO A 227 -14.64 6.28 -6.09
N VAL A 228 -13.81 6.05 -5.08
CA VAL A 228 -14.06 6.44 -3.69
C VAL A 228 -12.88 7.23 -3.16
N TYR A 229 -13.15 8.23 -2.34
CA TYR A 229 -12.15 9.17 -1.84
C TYR A 229 -12.06 9.07 -0.32
N PRO A 230 -10.87 9.13 0.29
CA PRO A 230 -9.61 9.59 -0.31
C PRO A 230 -8.79 8.51 -1.04
N ALA A 231 -9.14 7.22 -0.97
CA ALA A 231 -8.32 6.14 -1.54
C ALA A 231 -7.98 6.33 -3.04
N CYS A 232 -8.91 6.87 -3.83
CA CYS A 232 -8.73 7.11 -5.26
C CYS A 232 -8.28 8.53 -5.62
N PHE A 233 -7.80 9.32 -4.66
CA PHE A 233 -7.02 10.51 -5.00
C PHE A 233 -5.69 10.10 -5.63
N VAL A 234 -5.46 10.56 -6.86
CA VAL A 234 -4.29 10.22 -7.66
C VAL A 234 -3.68 11.49 -8.24
N GLY A 235 -2.36 11.63 -8.12
CA GLY A 235 -1.65 12.74 -8.74
C GLY A 235 -1.30 12.44 -10.20
N GLU A 236 -1.17 13.48 -11.01
CA GLU A 236 -0.74 13.33 -12.42
C GLU A 236 0.63 12.62 -12.59
N ARG A 237 1.46 12.62 -11.53
CA ARG A 237 2.86 12.16 -11.56
C ARG A 237 3.20 11.14 -10.48
N ALA A 238 2.33 10.93 -9.49
CA ALA A 238 2.60 10.06 -8.35
C ALA A 238 1.29 9.65 -7.67
N ASP A 239 1.26 8.43 -7.16
CA ASP A 239 0.16 7.95 -6.33
C ASP A 239 0.39 8.38 -4.89
N TRP A 240 -0.52 9.20 -4.37
CA TRP A 240 -0.40 9.81 -3.06
C TRP A 240 -0.89 8.89 -1.93
N VAL A 241 -1.92 8.09 -2.23
CA VAL A 241 -2.63 7.30 -1.22
C VAL A 241 -2.40 5.80 -1.40
N ILE A 242 -2.13 5.11 -0.30
CA ILE A 242 -2.06 3.65 -0.22
C ILE A 242 -3.49 3.17 0.09
N GLY A 243 -4.24 2.82 -0.96
CA GLY A 243 -5.58 2.26 -0.80
C GLY A 243 -5.54 0.79 -0.38
N VAL A 244 -6.32 0.43 0.64
CA VAL A 244 -6.32 -0.90 1.27
C VAL A 244 -7.67 -1.59 1.15
N ALA A 245 -7.70 -2.73 0.46
CA ALA A 245 -8.83 -3.66 0.42
C ALA A 245 -8.83 -4.66 1.58
N ALA A 246 -9.99 -5.24 1.89
CA ALA A 246 -10.16 -6.21 2.98
C ALA A 246 -10.21 -7.65 2.46
N THR A 247 -9.50 -8.53 3.14
CA THR A 247 -9.48 -9.98 2.88
C THR A 247 -9.98 -10.78 4.07
N THR A 248 -10.53 -11.96 3.76
CA THR A 248 -10.85 -13.02 4.72
C THR A 248 -9.58 -13.72 5.21
N LYS A 249 -9.71 -14.59 6.23
CA LYS A 249 -8.61 -15.46 6.68
C LYS A 249 -8.13 -16.45 5.61
N GLU A 250 -8.97 -16.75 4.61
CA GLU A 250 -8.66 -17.62 3.48
C GLU A 250 -7.86 -16.94 2.35
N ASP A 251 -7.55 -15.64 2.45
CA ASP A 251 -6.92 -14.81 1.39
C ASP A 251 -7.81 -14.58 0.16
N THR A 252 -9.11 -14.43 0.39
CA THR A 252 -10.08 -14.01 -0.63
C THR A 252 -10.66 -12.65 -0.27
N LYS A 253 -11.31 -11.98 -1.22
CA LYS A 253 -12.07 -10.76 -0.93
C LYS A 253 -13.14 -11.05 0.12
N THR A 254 -13.35 -10.13 1.06
CA THR A 254 -14.56 -10.17 1.90
C THR A 254 -15.79 -9.81 1.07
N ASP A 255 -16.99 -10.20 1.49
CA ASP A 255 -18.21 -9.87 0.72
C ASP A 255 -18.40 -8.36 0.57
N PHE A 256 -18.06 -7.59 1.60
CA PHE A 256 -18.28 -6.14 1.61
C PHE A 256 -17.17 -5.31 0.95
N SER A 257 -15.93 -5.82 0.84
CA SER A 257 -14.81 -4.98 0.39
C SER A 257 -15.06 -4.49 -1.02
N ASN A 258 -14.95 -3.19 -1.23
CA ASN A 258 -14.74 -2.65 -2.56
C ASN A 258 -13.40 -3.16 -3.13
N TYR A 259 -13.27 -3.11 -4.44
CA TYR A 259 -12.12 -3.66 -5.18
C TYR A 259 -11.89 -2.84 -6.45
N GLY A 260 -10.69 -2.88 -7.00
CA GLY A 260 -10.31 -2.16 -8.21
C GLY A 260 -8.79 -2.15 -8.36
N SER A 261 -8.31 -1.84 -9.55
CA SER A 261 -6.88 -1.85 -9.88
C SER A 261 -6.25 -0.45 -9.94
N THR A 262 -7.08 0.59 -9.98
CA THR A 262 -6.63 1.99 -10.15
C THR A 262 -6.17 2.65 -8.86
N CYS A 263 -6.82 2.33 -7.73
CA CYS A 263 -6.55 2.97 -6.43
C CYS A 263 -6.48 1.97 -5.26
N THR A 264 -6.41 0.67 -5.54
CA THR A 264 -6.13 -0.35 -4.53
C THR A 264 -4.67 -0.79 -4.65
N GLU A 265 -3.85 -0.42 -3.67
CA GLU A 265 -2.41 -0.71 -3.71
C GLU A 265 -2.12 -2.14 -3.22
N LEU A 266 -2.76 -2.54 -2.13
CA LEU A 266 -2.65 -3.85 -1.51
C LEU A 266 -3.92 -4.17 -0.71
N SER A 267 -3.95 -5.36 -0.12
CA SER A 267 -5.01 -5.77 0.79
C SER A 267 -4.46 -6.19 2.15
N ALA A 268 -5.31 -6.22 3.16
CA ALA A 268 -4.98 -6.72 4.49
C ALA A 268 -6.20 -7.46 5.10
N PRO A 269 -5.99 -8.31 6.13
CA PRO A 269 -7.09 -8.88 6.89
C PRO A 269 -8.08 -7.81 7.33
N GLY A 270 -9.37 -8.03 7.08
CA GLY A 270 -10.41 -7.06 7.45
C GLY A 270 -11.75 -7.67 7.82
N GLU A 271 -11.82 -8.98 8.07
CA GLU A 271 -13.03 -9.68 8.52
C GLU A 271 -12.77 -10.37 9.86
N ASP A 272 -13.67 -10.18 10.82
CA ASP A 272 -13.62 -10.81 12.14
C ASP A 272 -12.30 -10.54 12.89
N LEU A 273 -11.95 -9.25 13.02
CA LEU A 273 -10.81 -8.78 13.78
C LEU A 273 -11.18 -8.59 15.26
N PHE A 274 -10.28 -9.01 16.13
CA PHE A 274 -10.31 -8.72 17.57
C PHE A 274 -9.46 -7.49 17.87
N GLY A 275 -10.02 -6.52 18.62
CA GLY A 275 -9.42 -5.20 18.81
C GLY A 275 -9.78 -4.57 20.17
N THR A 276 -9.19 -3.41 20.45
CA THR A 276 -9.65 -2.49 21.50
C THR A 276 -11.06 -2.01 21.21
N MET A 277 -11.75 -1.54 22.24
CA MET A 277 -13.12 -1.05 22.19
C MET A 277 -13.21 0.19 23.09
N TYR A 278 -14.00 1.18 22.66
CA TYR A 278 -14.32 2.30 23.53
C TYR A 278 -15.00 1.76 24.79
N GLN A 279 -14.53 2.16 25.98
CA GLN A 279 -15.11 1.72 27.24
C GLN A 279 -15.54 2.93 28.07
N ASN A 280 -16.74 2.85 28.62
CA ASN A 280 -17.20 3.86 29.55
C ASN A 280 -18.17 3.26 30.56
N ASP A 281 -17.81 3.28 31.85
CA ASP A 281 -18.61 2.73 32.94
C ASP A 281 -20.04 3.32 33.01
N ASP A 282 -20.24 4.54 32.51
CA ASP A 282 -21.55 5.21 32.48
C ASP A 282 -22.39 4.84 31.24
N TRP A 283 -21.82 4.13 30.26
CA TRP A 283 -22.47 3.78 28.99
C TRP A 283 -22.64 2.26 28.90
N ALA A 284 -23.87 1.79 29.12
CA ALA A 284 -24.18 0.36 29.19
C ALA A 284 -23.85 -0.43 27.90
N ASP A 285 -23.76 0.25 26.76
CA ASP A 285 -23.44 -0.36 25.46
C ASP A 285 -21.92 -0.57 25.26
N PHE A 286 -21.08 0.02 26.13
CA PHE A 286 -19.61 0.00 26.06
C PHE A 286 -18.96 -0.52 27.37
N PRO A 287 -19.31 -1.74 27.83
CA PRO A 287 -18.84 -2.24 29.12
C PRO A 287 -17.40 -2.77 29.10
N ASP A 288 -16.88 -3.15 27.92
CA ASP A 288 -15.65 -3.91 27.76
C ASP A 288 -14.61 -3.13 26.96
N TYR A 289 -13.34 -3.24 27.36
CA TYR A 289 -12.20 -2.64 26.66
C TYR A 289 -11.80 -3.36 25.36
N TYR A 290 -12.29 -4.57 25.12
CA TYR A 290 -11.90 -5.36 23.94
C TYR A 290 -13.08 -6.13 23.38
N HIS A 291 -13.14 -6.23 22.06
CA HIS A 291 -14.21 -6.95 21.38
C HIS A 291 -13.76 -7.51 20.02
N GLY A 292 -14.41 -8.60 19.58
CA GLY A 292 -14.19 -9.28 18.29
C GLY A 292 -15.21 -8.91 17.22
N GLY A 293 -15.16 -9.56 16.06
CA GLY A 293 -16.17 -9.39 15.01
C GLY A 293 -16.01 -8.15 14.13
N TRP A 294 -15.00 -7.30 14.37
CA TRP A 294 -14.79 -6.10 13.59
C TRP A 294 -14.48 -6.44 12.13
N SER A 295 -15.28 -5.88 11.22
CA SER A 295 -15.21 -6.21 9.80
C SER A 295 -15.37 -4.97 8.93
N GLY A 296 -14.42 -4.72 8.05
CA GLY A 296 -14.38 -3.55 7.19
C GLY A 296 -13.01 -3.34 6.54
N THR A 297 -12.98 -2.64 5.41
CA THR A 297 -11.74 -2.05 4.89
C THR A 297 -11.16 -1.01 5.84
N SER A 298 -12.02 -0.39 6.68
CA SER A 298 -11.62 0.53 7.74
C SER A 298 -10.74 -0.12 8.81
N VAL A 299 -10.88 -1.45 9.05
CA VAL A 299 -10.00 -2.21 9.97
C VAL A 299 -8.85 -2.93 9.25
N ALA A 300 -8.87 -3.01 7.91
CA ALA A 300 -7.73 -3.47 7.12
C ALA A 300 -6.66 -2.37 6.96
N ALA A 301 -7.09 -1.13 6.69
CA ALA A 301 -6.23 0.05 6.58
C ALA A 301 -5.26 0.25 7.79
N PRO A 302 -5.71 0.19 9.06
CA PRO A 302 -4.83 0.36 10.21
C PRO A 302 -3.75 -0.71 10.35
N LEU A 303 -3.97 -1.93 9.84
CA LEU A 303 -2.90 -2.94 9.83
C LEU A 303 -1.74 -2.52 8.91
N VAL A 304 -2.07 -1.91 7.77
CA VAL A 304 -1.08 -1.32 6.85
C VAL A 304 -0.45 -0.08 7.46
N THR A 305 -1.23 0.80 8.09
CA THR A 305 -0.72 1.97 8.81
C THR A 305 0.28 1.57 9.90
N GLY A 306 -0.05 0.56 10.71
CA GLY A 306 0.85 0.04 11.74
C GLY A 306 2.12 -0.57 11.14
N ALA A 307 2.04 -1.25 9.99
CA ALA A 307 3.22 -1.74 9.27
C ALA A 307 4.10 -0.58 8.75
N VAL A 308 3.50 0.49 8.22
CA VAL A 308 4.22 1.69 7.77
C VAL A 308 4.90 2.40 8.95
N ALA A 309 4.22 2.51 10.09
CA ALA A 309 4.80 3.07 11.31
C ALA A 309 6.00 2.23 11.79
N LEU A 310 5.88 0.91 11.74
CA LEU A 310 6.96 -0.01 12.10
C LEU A 310 8.16 0.13 11.15
N LEU A 311 7.92 0.21 9.85
CA LEU A 311 8.95 0.45 8.84
C LEU A 311 9.65 1.80 9.05
N LYS A 312 8.90 2.88 9.31
CA LYS A 312 9.47 4.20 9.64
C LYS A 312 10.34 4.16 10.89
N SER A 313 9.96 3.37 11.91
CA SER A 313 10.73 3.24 13.14
C SER A 313 12.12 2.63 12.91
N ALA A 314 12.22 1.63 12.04
CA ALA A 314 13.46 0.94 11.74
C ALA A 314 14.26 1.61 10.61
N PHE A 315 13.55 2.24 9.67
CA PHE A 315 14.09 2.77 8.42
C PHE A 315 13.55 4.19 8.15
N PRO A 316 13.93 5.20 8.97
CA PRO A 316 13.36 6.54 8.89
C PRO A 316 13.66 7.27 7.57
N SER A 317 14.67 6.82 6.81
CA SER A 317 15.02 7.38 5.50
C SER A 317 14.06 6.98 4.37
N LEU A 318 13.17 5.99 4.58
CA LEU A 318 12.21 5.60 3.55
C LEU A 318 11.27 6.76 3.20
N THR A 319 11.27 7.16 1.93
CA THR A 319 10.30 8.11 1.37
C THR A 319 8.94 7.42 1.15
N PRO A 320 7.84 8.16 0.98
CA PRO A 320 6.54 7.56 0.67
C PRO A 320 6.58 6.62 -0.54
N SER A 321 7.25 7.01 -1.62
CA SER A 321 7.38 6.18 -2.84
C SER A 321 8.13 4.87 -2.60
N LEU A 322 9.24 4.91 -1.86
CA LEU A 322 10.00 3.70 -1.51
C LEU A 322 9.23 2.82 -0.53
N MET A 323 8.48 3.42 0.40
CA MET A 323 7.59 2.71 1.32
C MET A 323 6.54 1.90 0.56
N ARG A 324 5.86 2.51 -0.42
CA ARG A 324 4.91 1.82 -1.31
C ARG A 324 5.54 0.63 -2.01
N THR A 325 6.74 0.84 -2.57
CA THR A 325 7.49 -0.22 -3.26
C THR A 325 7.81 -1.39 -2.33
N VAL A 326 8.28 -1.10 -1.11
CA VAL A 326 8.54 -2.13 -0.09
C VAL A 326 7.27 -2.91 0.22
N LEU A 327 6.15 -2.23 0.47
CA LEU A 327 4.89 -2.89 0.77
C LEU A 327 4.44 -3.80 -0.38
N GLN A 328 4.38 -3.29 -1.62
CA GLN A 328 3.96 -4.04 -2.79
C GLN A 328 4.83 -5.27 -3.07
N LEU A 329 6.15 -5.17 -2.92
CA LEU A 329 7.08 -6.29 -3.16
C LEU A 329 7.07 -7.32 -2.02
N SER A 330 6.58 -6.93 -0.84
CA SER A 330 6.56 -7.80 0.33
C SER A 330 5.31 -8.66 0.47
N VAL A 331 4.23 -8.33 -0.24
CA VAL A 331 2.92 -8.98 -0.08
C VAL A 331 2.96 -10.50 -0.29
N ASP A 332 2.01 -11.20 0.33
CA ASP A 332 1.70 -12.58 -0.03
C ASP A 332 0.58 -12.65 -1.09
N PRO A 333 0.67 -13.57 -2.06
CA PRO A 333 -0.38 -13.74 -3.07
C PRO A 333 -1.74 -14.10 -2.47
N LEU A 334 -2.80 -13.58 -3.09
CA LEU A 334 -4.18 -13.92 -2.75
C LEU A 334 -4.63 -15.21 -3.44
N LYS A 335 -5.69 -15.81 -2.90
CA LYS A 335 -6.37 -16.99 -3.48
C LYS A 335 -7.63 -16.63 -4.25
N GLU A 336 -7.87 -15.33 -4.45
CA GLU A 336 -8.97 -14.81 -5.25
C GLU A 336 -8.85 -15.29 -6.70
N SER A 337 -9.87 -15.96 -7.22
CA SER A 337 -9.87 -16.47 -8.59
C SER A 337 -11.28 -16.68 -9.12
N GLY A 338 -11.48 -16.43 -10.42
CA GLY A 338 -12.74 -16.69 -11.10
C GLY A 338 -13.89 -15.74 -10.73
N THR A 339 -13.57 -14.59 -10.12
CA THR A 339 -14.52 -13.52 -9.75
C THR A 339 -14.15 -12.19 -10.41
N ASP A 340 -15.05 -11.21 -10.38
CA ASP A 340 -14.80 -9.85 -10.90
C ASP A 340 -13.70 -9.10 -10.13
N ALA A 341 -13.36 -9.57 -8.92
CA ALA A 341 -12.30 -9.04 -8.08
C ALA A 341 -10.93 -9.68 -8.35
N THR A 342 -10.84 -10.68 -9.23
CA THR A 342 -9.58 -11.37 -9.54
C THR A 342 -8.53 -10.37 -10.01
N GLY A 343 -7.46 -10.23 -9.23
CA GLY A 343 -6.36 -9.30 -9.49
C GLY A 343 -6.68 -7.80 -9.30
N LYS A 344 -7.83 -7.49 -8.68
CA LYS A 344 -8.26 -6.12 -8.36
C LYS A 344 -8.24 -5.83 -6.84
N LEU A 345 -7.34 -6.48 -6.11
CA LEU A 345 -7.19 -6.34 -4.65
C LEU A 345 -5.79 -5.84 -4.28
N GLY A 346 -5.19 -5.08 -5.19
CA GLY A 346 -3.80 -4.64 -5.12
C GLY A 346 -2.79 -5.77 -5.34
N ALA A 347 -1.53 -5.51 -4.98
CA ALA A 347 -0.40 -6.42 -5.22
C ALA A 347 -0.55 -7.77 -4.50
N GLY A 348 -1.25 -7.81 -3.36
CA GLY A 348 -1.46 -9.00 -2.53
C GLY A 348 -1.84 -8.63 -1.10
N ARG A 349 -1.85 -9.61 -0.19
CA ARG A 349 -2.07 -9.38 1.24
C ARG A 349 -0.80 -8.86 1.90
N LEU A 350 -0.91 -7.86 2.77
CA LEU A 350 0.16 -7.36 3.63
C LEU A 350 0.94 -8.51 4.28
N ASN A 351 2.27 -8.43 4.19
CA ASN A 351 3.21 -9.23 4.97
C ASN A 351 4.30 -8.31 5.55
N VAL A 352 4.10 -7.84 6.77
CA VAL A 352 5.02 -6.90 7.45
C VAL A 352 6.37 -7.56 7.76
N GLY A 353 6.40 -8.88 7.99
CA GLY A 353 7.65 -9.62 8.19
C GLY A 353 8.57 -9.51 6.97
N ARG A 354 8.05 -9.82 5.78
CA ARG A 354 8.79 -9.66 4.52
C ARG A 354 9.10 -8.20 4.22
N ALA A 355 8.21 -7.26 4.59
CA ALA A 355 8.46 -5.84 4.42
C ALA A 355 9.70 -5.38 5.21
N MET A 356 9.80 -5.79 6.49
CA MET A 356 10.96 -5.48 7.35
C MET A 356 12.25 -6.14 6.86
N GLU A 357 12.15 -7.32 6.23
CA GLU A 357 13.27 -8.03 5.62
C GLU A 357 13.88 -7.26 4.44
N ILE A 358 13.06 -6.75 3.53
CA ILE A 358 13.54 -6.11 2.29
C ILE A 358 13.79 -4.60 2.44
N ALA A 359 13.16 -3.93 3.41
CA ALA A 359 13.26 -2.49 3.64
C ALA A 359 14.69 -1.91 3.78
N PRO A 360 15.67 -2.58 4.42
CA PRO A 360 17.04 -2.06 4.51
C PRO A 360 17.66 -1.72 3.14
N ALA A 361 17.36 -2.49 2.10
CA ALA A 361 17.91 -2.26 0.77
C ALA A 361 17.43 -0.93 0.16
N PHE A 362 16.17 -0.57 0.39
CA PHE A 362 15.57 0.68 -0.07
C PHE A 362 15.97 1.87 0.81
N ALA A 363 16.08 1.65 2.12
CA ALA A 363 16.50 2.68 3.07
C ALA A 363 17.93 3.18 2.80
N GLY A 364 18.83 2.28 2.38
CA GLY A 364 20.18 2.61 1.96
C GLY A 364 20.24 3.47 0.68
N MET A 365 19.26 3.32 -0.22
CA MET A 365 19.16 4.07 -1.47
C MET A 365 18.66 5.50 -1.26
N ALA A 366 17.73 5.68 -0.33
CA ALA A 366 17.30 7.02 0.09
C ALA A 366 18.43 7.82 0.76
N ALA A 367 19.33 7.13 1.48
CA ALA A 367 20.48 7.74 2.15
C ALA A 367 21.70 7.99 1.23
N GLY A 368 21.74 7.36 0.06
CA GLY A 368 22.82 7.48 -0.89
C GLY A 368 22.33 7.32 -2.32
N GLY A 369 22.21 8.45 -3.03
CA GLY A 369 22.09 8.44 -4.48
C GLY A 369 23.34 7.79 -5.08
N ALA A 370 23.26 6.50 -5.36
CA ALA A 370 24.36 5.72 -5.86
C ALA A 370 24.54 5.96 -7.36
N LEU A 371 25.65 6.60 -7.72
CA LEU A 371 26.16 6.63 -9.09
C LEU A 371 26.81 5.29 -9.44
N PRO A 372 26.90 4.91 -10.73
CA PRO A 372 27.53 3.67 -11.16
C PRO A 372 28.93 3.43 -10.55
N GLY A 373 29.19 2.21 -10.07
CA GLY A 373 30.45 1.82 -9.41
C GLY A 373 30.46 1.92 -7.87
N SER A 374 29.32 2.24 -7.26
CA SER A 374 29.11 2.10 -5.81
C SER A 374 28.69 0.68 -5.43
N MET A 375 29.00 0.26 -4.20
CA MET A 375 28.52 -1.01 -3.64
C MET A 375 27.15 -0.80 -2.95
N GLY A 376 26.19 -1.70 -3.18
CA GLY A 376 24.89 -1.77 -2.51
C GLY A 376 24.67 -3.13 -1.85
N ILE A 377 23.74 -3.23 -0.89
CA ILE A 377 23.36 -4.52 -0.30
C ILE A 377 22.21 -5.09 -1.13
N SER A 378 22.36 -6.33 -1.59
CA SER A 378 21.28 -7.04 -2.27
C SER A 378 20.12 -7.32 -1.31
N PRO A 379 18.87 -6.98 -1.68
CA PRO A 379 17.70 -7.31 -0.87
C PRO A 379 17.38 -8.80 -0.85
N ILE A 380 17.97 -9.59 -1.76
CA ILE A 380 17.67 -11.01 -1.92
C ILE A 380 18.68 -11.87 -1.17
N THR A 381 19.97 -11.53 -1.32
CA THR A 381 21.06 -12.33 -0.75
C THR A 381 21.60 -11.76 0.56
N GLY A 382 21.34 -10.47 0.84
CA GLY A 382 21.94 -9.73 1.95
C GLY A 382 23.44 -9.46 1.77
N GLU A 383 24.03 -9.85 0.63
CA GLU A 383 25.44 -9.62 0.33
C GLU A 383 25.67 -8.23 -0.26
N GLN A 384 26.89 -7.73 -0.07
CA GLN A 384 27.31 -6.47 -0.68
C GLN A 384 27.72 -6.72 -2.14
N GLU A 385 26.99 -6.13 -3.08
CA GLU A 385 27.13 -6.30 -4.52
C GLU A 385 27.43 -4.94 -5.20
N GLU A 386 28.04 -4.97 -6.38
CA GLU A 386 28.28 -3.75 -7.16
C GLU A 386 26.97 -3.26 -7.81
N ILE A 387 26.70 -1.96 -7.77
CA ILE A 387 25.57 -1.37 -8.50
C ILE A 387 25.95 -1.21 -9.97
N THR A 388 25.24 -1.95 -10.81
CA THR A 388 25.43 -2.02 -12.26
C THR A 388 25.00 -0.70 -12.89
N SER A 389 25.82 -0.17 -13.80
CA SER A 389 25.43 0.99 -14.61
C SER A 389 24.30 0.62 -15.57
N ILE A 390 23.26 1.46 -15.67
CA ILE A 390 22.13 1.22 -16.56
C ILE A 390 21.95 2.41 -17.49
N THR A 391 21.54 2.14 -18.72
CA THR A 391 21.23 3.17 -19.71
C THR A 391 19.72 3.24 -19.91
N PRO A 392 19.12 4.45 -19.98
CA PRO A 392 17.75 4.60 -20.42
C PRO A 392 17.48 3.88 -21.75
N GLY A 393 16.32 3.25 -21.86
CA GLY A 393 15.93 2.40 -22.98
C GLY A 393 16.34 0.94 -22.83
N ALA A 394 17.09 0.56 -21.79
CA ALA A 394 17.45 -0.83 -21.54
C ALA A 394 16.28 -1.64 -20.99
N PHE A 395 16.24 -2.91 -21.37
CA PHE A 395 15.49 -3.93 -20.64
C PHE A 395 16.45 -4.56 -19.63
N ILE A 396 16.03 -4.61 -18.36
CA ILE A 396 16.86 -5.13 -17.28
C ILE A 396 16.16 -6.24 -16.52
N ARG A 397 16.96 -7.14 -15.96
CA ARG A 397 16.53 -8.19 -15.03
C ARG A 397 17.66 -8.46 -14.03
N SER A 398 17.33 -8.90 -12.83
CA SER A 398 18.33 -9.40 -11.88
C SER A 398 18.05 -10.84 -11.48
N PRO A 399 19.05 -11.59 -10.97
CA PRO A 399 18.90 -13.02 -10.66
C PRO A 399 17.78 -13.35 -9.67
N GLY A 400 17.55 -12.49 -8.69
CA GLY A 400 16.54 -12.69 -7.65
C GLY A 400 15.14 -12.19 -8.00
N PHE A 401 14.96 -11.55 -9.17
CA PHE A 401 13.68 -11.02 -9.63
C PHE A 401 13.33 -11.58 -11.02
N ASP A 402 12.17 -12.23 -11.12
CA ASP A 402 11.76 -12.89 -12.37
C ASP A 402 11.17 -11.93 -13.41
N THR A 403 10.83 -10.71 -12.99
CA THR A 403 10.26 -9.67 -13.84
C THR A 403 11.34 -8.96 -14.67
N VAL A 404 11.02 -8.69 -15.93
CA VAL A 404 11.83 -7.83 -16.81
C VAL A 404 11.28 -6.42 -16.72
N TYR A 405 12.18 -5.44 -16.64
CA TYR A 405 11.81 -4.03 -16.53
C TYR A 405 12.36 -3.24 -17.71
N TYR A 406 11.56 -2.32 -18.25
CA TYR A 406 12.03 -1.28 -19.16
C TYR A 406 12.45 -0.05 -18.36
N VAL A 407 13.61 0.55 -18.69
CA VAL A 407 14.10 1.75 -18.00
C VAL A 407 13.84 2.99 -18.86
N ASP A 408 13.12 3.98 -18.32
CA ASP A 408 12.81 5.21 -19.06
C ASP A 408 13.91 6.28 -18.99
N GLY A 409 13.67 7.43 -19.64
CA GLY A 409 14.60 8.58 -19.62
C GLY A 409 14.78 9.23 -18.26
N GLY A 410 13.87 8.98 -17.31
CA GLY A 410 13.93 9.41 -15.92
C GLY A 410 14.56 8.37 -14.99
N TYR A 411 15.04 7.24 -15.52
CA TYR A 411 15.55 6.09 -14.76
C TYR A 411 14.49 5.37 -13.92
N ASN A 412 13.21 5.52 -14.26
CA ASN A 412 12.15 4.70 -13.68
C ASN A 412 12.18 3.31 -14.34
N ARG A 413 12.00 2.27 -13.53
CA ARG A 413 11.83 0.89 -14.01
C ARG A 413 10.34 0.57 -14.17
N HIS A 414 9.95 0.10 -15.34
CA HIS A 414 8.58 -0.22 -15.70
C HIS A 414 8.44 -1.73 -15.90
N PRO A 415 7.70 -2.45 -15.03
CA PRO A 415 7.59 -3.90 -15.13
C PRO A 415 6.82 -4.30 -16.40
N LEU A 416 7.34 -5.29 -17.12
CA LEU A 416 6.61 -5.99 -18.17
C LEU A 416 5.88 -7.17 -17.54
N TRP A 417 4.58 -7.27 -17.85
CA TRP A 417 3.65 -8.18 -17.17
C TRP A 417 3.98 -9.66 -17.38
N ASP A 418 4.37 -10.01 -18.62
CA ASP A 418 4.69 -11.37 -19.01
C ASP A 418 5.65 -11.41 -20.20
N GLN A 419 6.06 -12.62 -20.58
CA GLN A 419 6.91 -12.89 -21.73
C GLN A 419 6.28 -12.37 -23.04
N GLN A 420 4.97 -12.50 -23.22
CA GLN A 420 4.32 -12.08 -24.47
C GLN A 420 4.40 -10.56 -24.63
N THR A 421 4.14 -9.83 -23.54
CA THR A 421 4.28 -8.38 -23.43
C THR A 421 5.70 -7.95 -23.76
N PHE A 422 6.71 -8.61 -23.19
CA PHE A 422 8.11 -8.36 -23.54
C PHE A 422 8.38 -8.49 -25.04
N PHE A 423 7.88 -9.56 -25.67
CA PHE A 423 8.09 -9.77 -27.09
C PHE A 423 7.30 -8.84 -28.01
N THR A 424 6.36 -8.07 -27.47
CA THR A 424 5.78 -6.95 -28.23
C THR A 424 6.75 -5.76 -28.34
N TRP A 425 7.62 -5.58 -27.35
CA TRP A 425 8.57 -4.48 -27.29
C TRP A 425 9.95 -4.82 -27.85
N ASN A 426 10.41 -6.05 -27.61
CA ASN A 426 11.71 -6.53 -28.02
C ASN A 426 11.63 -7.86 -28.77
N ASP A 427 12.67 -8.23 -29.52
CA ASP A 427 12.67 -9.47 -30.32
C ASP A 427 13.52 -10.59 -29.72
N SER A 428 14.39 -10.28 -28.76
CA SER A 428 15.33 -11.26 -28.20
C SER A 428 15.51 -11.08 -26.69
N TRP A 429 15.68 -12.18 -25.97
CA TRP A 429 16.13 -12.13 -24.58
C TRP A 429 17.59 -11.65 -24.44
N ASP A 430 18.37 -11.68 -25.52
CA ASP A 430 19.78 -11.27 -25.51
C ASP A 430 19.97 -9.77 -25.22
N ASP A 431 18.94 -8.96 -25.46
CA ASP A 431 18.97 -7.52 -25.17
C ASP A 431 18.63 -7.20 -23.71
N VAL A 432 18.29 -8.20 -22.90
CA VAL A 432 18.10 -8.03 -21.46
C VAL A 432 19.46 -7.91 -20.79
N VAL A 433 19.69 -6.73 -20.22
CA VAL A 433 20.86 -6.44 -19.41
C VAL A 433 20.64 -7.04 -18.01
N TRP A 434 21.46 -8.02 -17.67
CA TRP A 434 21.50 -8.55 -16.31
C TRP A 434 22.17 -7.55 -15.39
N VAL A 435 21.44 -7.09 -14.38
CA VAL A 435 21.92 -6.23 -13.31
C VAL A 435 22.00 -7.02 -12.01
N THR A 436 22.78 -6.55 -11.05
CA THR A 436 22.83 -7.16 -9.71
C THR A 436 21.51 -6.94 -8.97
N ASP A 437 21.24 -7.77 -7.96
CA ASP A 437 20.03 -7.62 -7.14
C ASP A 437 20.07 -6.32 -6.33
N ALA A 438 21.28 -5.82 -6.01
CA ALA A 438 21.46 -4.49 -5.43
C ALA A 438 21.13 -3.33 -6.38
N THR A 439 21.14 -3.54 -7.69
CA THR A 439 20.90 -2.48 -8.68
C THR A 439 19.42 -2.20 -8.87
N LEU A 440 18.59 -3.24 -8.99
CA LEU A 440 17.18 -3.09 -9.33
C LEU A 440 16.42 -2.10 -8.42
N PRO A 441 16.60 -2.14 -7.09
CA PRO A 441 15.86 -1.24 -6.21
C PRO A 441 16.38 0.20 -6.24
N THR A 442 17.56 0.48 -6.81
CA THR A 442 18.07 1.87 -6.92
C THR A 442 17.30 2.69 -7.96
N LEU A 443 16.50 2.02 -8.80
CA LEU A 443 15.66 2.65 -9.80
C LEU A 443 14.23 2.78 -9.26
N PRO A 444 13.65 4.00 -9.24
CA PRO A 444 12.25 4.18 -8.86
C PRO A 444 11.31 3.30 -9.70
N LEU A 445 10.31 2.70 -9.06
CA LEU A 445 9.30 1.91 -9.77
C LEU A 445 8.32 2.86 -10.47
N GLY A 446 8.10 2.66 -11.76
CA GLY A 446 7.08 3.36 -12.55
C GLY A 446 5.91 2.44 -12.92
N ASN A 447 4.98 2.98 -13.71
CA ASN A 447 3.80 2.25 -14.19
C ASN A 447 4.16 0.98 -14.97
N VAL A 448 3.26 -0.02 -14.95
CA VAL A 448 3.36 -1.22 -15.80
C VAL A 448 3.46 -0.82 -17.27
N LEU A 449 4.32 -1.51 -18.03
CA LEU A 449 4.43 -1.32 -19.47
C LEU A 449 3.52 -2.35 -20.20
N PRO A 450 2.37 -1.94 -20.76
CA PRO A 450 1.47 -2.83 -21.48
C PRO A 450 2.04 -3.24 -22.85
N PRO A 451 1.41 -4.23 -23.53
CA PRO A 451 1.69 -4.56 -24.93
C PRO A 451 1.89 -3.34 -25.84
N LYS A 452 2.94 -3.38 -26.66
CA LYS A 452 3.34 -2.26 -27.50
C LYS A 452 2.22 -1.90 -28.51
N PRO A 453 1.79 -0.63 -28.57
CA PRO A 453 0.82 -0.18 -29.55
C PRO A 453 1.21 -0.53 -30.99
N GLY A 454 0.23 -1.01 -31.75
CA GLY A 454 0.39 -1.40 -33.16
C GLY A 454 1.15 -2.71 -33.41
N VAL A 455 1.59 -3.44 -32.38
CA VAL A 455 2.30 -4.72 -32.54
C VAL A 455 1.40 -5.94 -32.37
N VAL A 456 0.38 -5.83 -31.51
CA VAL A 456 -0.60 -6.89 -31.25
C VAL A 456 -1.99 -6.30 -31.11
N LEU A 457 -2.98 -7.17 -31.27
CA LEU A 457 -4.33 -6.95 -30.76
C LEU A 457 -4.43 -7.63 -29.40
N VAL A 458 -5.27 -7.11 -28.52
CA VAL A 458 -5.43 -7.68 -27.17
C VAL A 458 -6.88 -8.06 -26.90
N LYS A 459 -7.07 -9.03 -26.01
CA LYS A 459 -8.37 -9.38 -25.43
C LYS A 459 -8.19 -9.83 -24.00
N ILE A 460 -9.26 -9.77 -23.21
CA ILE A 460 -9.31 -10.44 -21.91
C ILE A 460 -9.82 -11.86 -22.12
N GLN A 461 -9.30 -12.84 -21.39
CA GLN A 461 -9.70 -14.24 -21.56
C GLN A 461 -11.21 -14.49 -21.33
N SER A 462 -11.81 -13.75 -20.39
CA SER A 462 -13.24 -13.79 -20.09
C SER A 462 -14.12 -12.99 -21.05
N ASP A 463 -13.52 -12.22 -21.97
CA ASP A 463 -14.23 -11.39 -22.93
C ASP A 463 -13.99 -11.88 -24.37
N ALA A 464 -15.06 -11.93 -25.15
CA ALA A 464 -14.99 -12.29 -26.57
C ALA A 464 -14.48 -11.12 -27.43
N ARG A 465 -14.53 -9.88 -26.91
CA ARG A 465 -14.10 -8.68 -27.63
C ARG A 465 -12.59 -8.64 -27.80
N ALA A 466 -12.18 -8.16 -28.97
CA ALA A 466 -10.79 -7.89 -29.29
C ALA A 466 -10.59 -6.40 -29.51
N TYR A 467 -9.40 -5.93 -29.20
CA TYR A 467 -9.11 -4.51 -29.13
C TYR A 467 -7.82 -4.18 -29.87
N VAL A 468 -7.83 -3.02 -30.52
CA VAL A 468 -6.64 -2.39 -31.08
C VAL A 468 -5.97 -1.57 -29.98
N VAL A 469 -4.66 -1.76 -29.84
CA VAL A 469 -3.83 -0.95 -28.94
C VAL A 469 -3.16 0.16 -29.75
N GLU A 470 -3.51 1.41 -29.46
CA GLU A 470 -2.99 2.62 -30.11
C GLU A 470 -2.15 3.47 -29.15
N ASN A 471 -1.30 4.33 -29.72
CA ASN A 471 -0.50 5.23 -28.91
C ASN A 471 -1.39 6.20 -28.13
N GLY A 472 -1.24 6.21 -26.80
CA GLY A 472 -1.88 7.19 -25.93
C GLY A 472 -1.00 8.40 -25.64
N ALA A 473 -1.40 9.18 -24.62
CA ALA A 473 -0.62 10.32 -24.16
C ALA A 473 0.76 9.93 -23.59
N THR A 474 0.89 8.70 -23.09
CA THR A 474 2.14 8.13 -22.58
C THR A 474 2.29 6.67 -22.99
N LEU A 475 3.52 6.14 -22.93
CA LEU A 475 3.81 4.73 -23.28
C LEU A 475 3.18 3.72 -22.32
N TRP A 476 2.91 4.14 -21.08
CA TRP A 476 2.31 3.31 -20.00
C TRP A 476 0.79 3.43 -19.93
N ARG A 477 0.18 4.28 -20.78
CA ARG A 477 -1.28 4.45 -20.85
C ARG A 477 -1.77 4.54 -22.30
N PRO A 478 -1.62 3.47 -23.09
CA PRO A 478 -2.06 3.42 -24.47
C PRO A 478 -3.60 3.40 -24.58
N ILE A 479 -4.10 3.73 -25.77
CA ILE A 479 -5.54 3.77 -26.04
C ILE A 479 -5.99 2.40 -26.53
N LEU A 480 -7.11 1.93 -26.02
CA LEU A 480 -7.72 0.66 -26.35
C LEU A 480 -9.05 0.91 -27.07
N ARG A 481 -9.13 0.51 -28.34
CA ARG A 481 -10.34 0.67 -29.17
C ARG A 481 -10.94 -0.70 -29.50
N GLU A 482 -12.22 -0.87 -29.22
CA GLU A 482 -12.94 -2.13 -29.49
C GLU A 482 -13.11 -2.35 -31.00
N LEU A 483 -12.83 -3.56 -31.48
CA LEU A 483 -13.22 -4.00 -32.82
C LEU A 483 -14.67 -4.52 -32.76
N THR A 484 -15.61 -3.74 -33.29
CA THR A 484 -17.04 -4.03 -33.08
C THR A 484 -17.57 -5.21 -33.91
N SER A 485 -16.82 -5.68 -34.91
CA SER A 485 -17.20 -6.87 -35.68
C SER A 485 -16.00 -7.56 -36.35
N GLU A 486 -16.20 -8.84 -36.68
CA GLU A 486 -15.22 -9.62 -37.43
C GLU A 486 -14.99 -9.07 -38.84
N ASP A 487 -16.01 -8.53 -39.50
CA ASP A 487 -15.85 -7.89 -40.82
C ASP A 487 -14.92 -6.67 -40.76
N VAL A 488 -14.99 -5.89 -39.68
CA VAL A 488 -14.07 -4.76 -39.45
C VAL A 488 -12.65 -5.29 -39.22
N ALA A 489 -12.48 -6.30 -38.36
CA ALA A 489 -11.18 -6.90 -38.09
C ALA A 489 -10.53 -7.51 -39.35
N VAL A 490 -11.30 -8.26 -40.14
CA VAL A 490 -10.85 -8.82 -41.43
C VAL A 490 -10.50 -7.72 -42.43
N GLY A 491 -11.28 -6.64 -42.48
CA GLY A 491 -11.02 -5.51 -43.34
C GLY A 491 -9.73 -4.76 -43.00
N MET A 492 -9.38 -4.66 -41.72
CA MET A 492 -8.20 -3.94 -41.25
C MET A 492 -6.93 -4.80 -41.23
N PHE A 493 -7.03 -6.05 -40.75
CA PHE A 493 -5.88 -6.90 -40.44
C PHE A 493 -5.82 -8.19 -41.29
N GLY A 494 -6.81 -8.41 -42.16
CA GLY A 494 -6.89 -9.57 -43.05
C GLY A 494 -7.57 -10.79 -42.42
N ALA A 495 -7.73 -11.86 -43.21
CA ALA A 495 -8.50 -13.05 -42.83
C ALA A 495 -7.94 -13.81 -41.61
N ASN A 496 -6.65 -13.63 -41.30
CA ASN A 496 -5.97 -14.29 -40.17
C ASN A 496 -5.77 -13.33 -38.97
N TRP A 497 -6.60 -12.29 -38.84
CA TRP A 497 -6.42 -11.26 -37.80
C TRP A 497 -6.31 -11.83 -36.38
N GLY A 498 -7.03 -12.93 -36.09
CA GLY A 498 -7.00 -13.62 -34.79
C GLY A 498 -5.63 -14.21 -34.43
N ASP A 499 -4.71 -14.35 -35.39
CA ASP A 499 -3.34 -14.74 -35.10
C ASP A 499 -2.54 -13.61 -34.44
N PHE A 500 -2.96 -12.35 -34.58
CA PHE A 500 -2.33 -11.19 -33.94
C PHE A 500 -2.91 -10.85 -32.57
N VAL A 501 -3.97 -11.55 -32.15
CA VAL A 501 -4.63 -11.34 -30.87
C VAL A 501 -3.90 -12.12 -29.78
N ILE A 502 -3.44 -11.45 -28.73
CA ILE A 502 -2.94 -12.09 -27.52
C ILE A 502 -3.93 -11.89 -26.36
N ASP A 503 -3.94 -12.83 -25.44
CA ASP A 503 -4.70 -12.69 -24.19
C ASP A 503 -3.88 -11.82 -23.23
N VAL A 504 -4.54 -10.85 -22.59
CA VAL A 504 -3.99 -10.09 -21.48
C VAL A 504 -4.80 -10.39 -20.23
N GLU A 505 -4.13 -10.38 -19.08
CA GLU A 505 -4.81 -10.52 -17.79
C GLU A 505 -5.83 -9.37 -17.61
N PRO A 506 -6.98 -9.63 -16.96
CA PRO A 506 -7.98 -8.60 -16.68
C PRO A 506 -7.38 -7.38 -15.94
N THR A 507 -6.39 -7.62 -15.09
CA THR A 507 -5.65 -6.61 -14.33
C THR A 507 -4.87 -5.64 -15.22
N LEU A 508 -4.39 -6.10 -16.38
CA LEU A 508 -3.61 -5.27 -17.28
C LEU A 508 -4.50 -4.24 -17.99
N PHE A 509 -5.81 -4.49 -18.05
CA PHE A 509 -6.76 -3.73 -18.85
C PHE A 509 -7.02 -2.31 -18.34
N SER A 510 -6.91 -2.09 -17.02
CA SER A 510 -7.04 -0.77 -16.40
C SER A 510 -5.86 0.17 -16.70
N HIS A 511 -4.74 -0.38 -17.18
CA HIS A 511 -3.59 0.40 -17.64
C HIS A 511 -3.79 0.99 -19.04
N TYR A 512 -4.94 0.73 -19.68
CA TYR A 512 -5.31 1.34 -20.95
C TYR A 512 -6.30 2.49 -20.75
N GLN A 513 -6.25 3.47 -21.65
CA GLN A 513 -7.31 4.45 -21.81
C GLN A 513 -8.36 3.91 -22.80
N ALA A 514 -9.64 3.95 -22.44
CA ALA A 514 -10.70 3.58 -23.39
C ALA A 514 -10.76 4.60 -24.54
N GLY A 515 -10.79 4.10 -25.78
CA GLY A 515 -10.99 4.89 -26.99
C GLY A 515 -12.31 4.55 -27.69
N ASP A 516 -12.67 5.38 -28.68
CA ASP A 516 -13.89 5.16 -29.46
C ASP A 516 -13.83 3.83 -30.23
N PRO A 517 -14.90 3.00 -30.19
CA PRO A 517 -14.96 1.75 -30.92
C PRO A 517 -14.76 1.93 -32.43
N ILE A 518 -14.09 0.97 -33.05
CA ILE A 518 -13.88 0.96 -34.51
C ILE A 518 -15.06 0.26 -35.17
N VAL A 519 -15.96 1.06 -35.75
CA VAL A 519 -17.21 0.60 -36.37
C VAL A 519 -17.13 0.42 -37.88
N SER A 520 -16.02 0.82 -38.50
CA SER A 520 -15.80 0.72 -39.95
C SER A 520 -14.33 0.48 -40.27
N VAL A 521 -14.03 -0.07 -41.44
CA VAL A 521 -12.66 -0.36 -41.86
C VAL A 521 -11.84 0.93 -41.99
N GLU A 522 -10.81 1.04 -41.14
CA GLU A 522 -9.82 2.13 -41.15
C GLU A 522 -8.47 1.60 -41.68
N PRO A 523 -7.63 2.43 -42.33
CA PRO A 523 -6.28 2.02 -42.71
C PRO A 523 -5.43 1.70 -41.47
N ALA A 524 -4.87 0.48 -41.39
CA ALA A 524 -3.97 0.06 -40.33
C ALA A 524 -2.55 -0.16 -40.87
N ASP A 525 -1.54 0.26 -40.11
CA ASP A 525 -0.14 -0.10 -40.40
C ASP A 525 0.13 -1.51 -39.87
N LEU A 526 0.35 -2.44 -40.80
CA LEU A 526 0.57 -3.85 -40.47
C LEU A 526 2.06 -4.21 -40.36
N SER A 527 2.97 -3.25 -40.57
CA SER A 527 4.40 -3.54 -40.67
C SER A 527 5.04 -4.03 -39.37
N ALA A 528 4.47 -3.66 -38.22
CA ALA A 528 4.95 -4.03 -36.90
C ALA A 528 4.18 -5.18 -36.24
N LEU A 529 3.10 -5.67 -36.87
CA LEU A 529 2.23 -6.70 -36.28
C LEU A 529 2.93 -8.05 -36.16
N LYS A 530 2.81 -8.67 -34.98
CA LYS A 530 3.37 -9.98 -34.65
C LYS A 530 2.26 -10.97 -34.35
N THR A 531 2.41 -12.20 -34.85
CA THR A 531 1.48 -13.29 -34.53
C THR A 531 1.78 -13.88 -33.15
N ARG A 532 0.79 -14.48 -32.49
CA ARG A 532 0.97 -15.29 -31.27
C ARG A 532 2.10 -16.30 -31.42
N LEU A 533 2.14 -16.99 -32.56
CA LEU A 533 3.20 -17.97 -32.82
C LEU A 533 4.58 -17.32 -32.83
N SER A 534 4.73 -16.13 -33.45
CA SER A 534 6.00 -15.40 -33.47
C SER A 534 6.44 -14.90 -32.09
N LEU A 535 5.49 -14.55 -31.23
CA LEU A 535 5.77 -14.12 -29.85
C LEU A 535 6.14 -15.31 -28.93
N LEU A 536 5.66 -16.51 -29.24
CA LEU A 536 5.95 -17.74 -28.49
C LEU A 536 7.23 -18.45 -28.95
N SER A 537 7.71 -18.17 -30.17
CA SER A 537 8.86 -18.84 -30.76
C SER A 537 10.22 -18.21 -30.44
N ASN A 538 10.22 -17.03 -29.81
CA ASN A 538 11.38 -16.29 -29.35
C ASN A 538 11.52 -16.41 -27.83
#